data_AF-A0A8T4ZEG3-F1
#
_entry.id   AF-A0A8T4ZEG3-F1
#
_cell.length_a   1.000
_cell.length_b   1.000
_cell.length_c   1.000
_cell.angle_alpha   90.00
_cell.angle_beta   90.00
_cell.angle_gamma   90.00
#
_symmetry.space_group_name_H-M   'P 1'
#
loop_
_entity.id
_entity.type
_entity.pdbx_description
1 polymer ?
#
loop_
_entity_poly.entity_id
_entity_poly.type
_entity_poly.pdbx_seq_one_letter_code
_entity_poly.pdbx_strand_id
1 'polypeptide(L)'
;MKIALSAVLTALGVILSPLFSIPMPPIKAYPIQHCINAISGVVLGPFWAVIVATMIGIIRNLLGTGTFFAFPGGIFGGLVVGLVYKYLWRNDLSALTESIGTVVIGATVGYAFISGLAPGEVSYVLGMPVRGVSSTMWGVSGGMWVLWLMFGASSIPGSFLGFLCLKALRRAGVLKTVSEKISTQNGRPNKPNFSYDELRGKKVLIQGDVGSGKTALTRRLLLEALTIEDPSDVAVIDMAPEVAVRNGVIIGGKLLNTPDERIRVLNVNSYTPRLTAKSPEELLELADTNRKRVEELFEAFDEKPSRILFVNDVSIYLQRGDLEKLLGIIDKAETVIANGYYGEGLKEDLGTGVSAREKSLMEELARRMEVVIKL
;
A
#
# COMPACT_ATOMS: atom_id res chain seq x y z
N MET A 1 3.59 8.26 -18.66
CA MET A 1 4.21 8.76 -17.42
C MET A 1 5.21 7.75 -16.86
N LYS A 2 4.83 6.50 -16.58
CA LYS A 2 5.80 5.48 -16.13
C LYS A 2 6.96 5.30 -17.10
N ILE A 3 6.71 5.23 -18.41
CA ILE A 3 7.76 5.17 -19.44
C ILE A 3 8.69 6.39 -19.37
N ALA A 4 8.14 7.61 -19.31
CA ALA A 4 8.92 8.83 -19.21
C ALA A 4 9.79 8.89 -17.95
N LEU A 5 9.23 8.54 -16.78
CA LEU A 5 9.98 8.48 -15.53
C LEU A 5 11.05 7.39 -15.56
N SER A 6 10.75 6.22 -16.13
CA SER A 6 11.74 5.18 -16.36
C SER A 6 12.88 5.67 -17.24
N ALA A 7 12.59 6.42 -18.31
CA ALA A 7 13.60 7.01 -19.19
C ALA A 7 14.46 8.05 -18.46
N VAL A 8 13.84 8.95 -17.68
CA VAL A 8 14.56 9.94 -16.87
C VAL A 8 15.45 9.27 -15.83
N LEU A 9 14.92 8.31 -15.06
CA LEU A 9 15.70 7.58 -14.06
C LEU A 9 16.83 6.76 -14.70
N THR A 10 16.59 6.18 -15.88
CA THR A 10 17.64 5.49 -16.66
C THR A 10 18.73 6.49 -17.05
N ALA A 11 18.38 7.64 -17.60
CA ALA A 11 19.34 8.67 -18.00
C ALA A 11 20.17 9.17 -16.80
N LEU A 12 19.51 9.47 -15.68
CA LEU A 12 20.18 9.86 -14.43
C LEU A 12 21.12 8.75 -13.94
N GLY A 13 20.67 7.50 -13.95
CA GLY A 13 21.48 6.35 -13.58
C GLY A 13 22.73 6.20 -14.47
N VAL A 14 22.60 6.40 -15.79
CA VAL A 14 23.73 6.32 -16.73
C VAL A 14 24.73 7.45 -16.52
N ILE A 15 24.25 8.69 -16.37
CA ILE A 15 25.10 9.90 -16.29
C ILE A 15 25.78 10.01 -14.92
N LEU A 16 25.03 9.77 -13.84
CA LEU A 16 25.51 10.04 -12.48
C LEU A 16 26.28 8.87 -11.88
N SER A 17 26.07 7.63 -12.34
CA SER A 17 26.79 6.48 -11.78
C SER A 17 28.32 6.63 -11.91
N PRO A 18 28.90 6.95 -13.08
CA PRO A 18 30.35 7.10 -13.22
C PRO A 18 30.98 8.17 -12.31
N LEU A 19 30.23 9.21 -11.94
CA LEU A 19 30.75 10.35 -11.15
C LEU A 19 31.10 9.97 -9.71
N PHE A 20 30.51 8.90 -9.18
CA PHE A 20 30.76 8.40 -7.83
C PHE A 20 31.17 6.93 -7.85
N SER A 21 32.02 6.55 -8.81
CA SER A 21 32.50 5.18 -8.93
C SER A 21 33.57 4.87 -7.89
N ILE A 22 33.40 3.79 -7.14
CA ILE A 22 34.48 3.21 -6.36
C ILE A 22 35.09 2.08 -7.19
N PRO A 23 36.30 2.25 -7.74
CA PRO A 23 36.93 1.21 -8.56
C PRO A 23 37.39 0.07 -7.64
N MET A 24 36.75 -1.11 -7.76
CA MET A 24 37.12 -2.30 -6.99
C MET A 24 37.22 -3.50 -7.95
N PRO A 25 38.38 -3.81 -8.54
CA PRO A 25 38.51 -4.93 -9.48
C PRO A 25 37.83 -6.20 -8.92
N PRO A 26 36.87 -6.86 -9.63
CA PRO A 26 36.39 -6.63 -11.01
C PRO A 26 35.07 -5.84 -11.14
N ILE A 27 34.60 -5.24 -10.06
CA ILE A 27 33.37 -4.46 -10.00
C ILE A 27 33.70 -2.98 -10.03
N LYS A 28 32.88 -2.20 -10.71
CA LYS A 28 32.83 -0.76 -10.46
C LYS A 28 31.60 -0.52 -9.59
N ALA A 29 31.82 -0.05 -8.37
CA ALA A 29 30.76 0.11 -7.38
C ALA A 29 30.12 1.50 -7.55
N TYR A 30 28.79 1.56 -7.64
CA TYR A 30 28.05 2.77 -8.00
C TYR A 30 26.91 3.07 -7.02
N PRO A 31 27.19 3.81 -5.92
CA PRO A 31 26.17 4.17 -4.94
C PRO A 31 24.95 4.87 -5.56
N ILE A 32 25.16 5.69 -6.60
CA ILE A 32 24.07 6.36 -7.29
C ILE A 32 23.14 5.39 -8.04
N GLN A 33 23.66 4.31 -8.61
CA GLN A 33 22.80 3.31 -9.26
C GLN A 33 21.86 2.66 -8.25
N HIS A 34 22.37 2.30 -7.07
CA HIS A 34 21.56 1.73 -5.99
C HIS A 34 20.50 2.72 -5.47
N CYS A 35 20.85 4.01 -5.39
CA CYS A 35 19.89 5.07 -5.10
C CYS A 35 18.76 5.12 -6.14
N ILE A 36 19.09 5.05 -7.44
CA ILE A 36 18.08 5.00 -8.52
C ILE A 36 17.25 3.71 -8.47
N ASN A 37 17.83 2.56 -8.13
CA ASN A 37 17.10 1.31 -7.94
C ASN A 37 16.09 1.44 -6.79
N ALA A 38 16.49 2.01 -5.67
CA ALA A 38 15.62 2.26 -4.53
C ALA A 38 14.46 3.20 -4.89
N ILE A 39 14.75 4.33 -5.55
CA ILE A 39 13.73 5.28 -6.01
C ILE A 39 12.77 4.62 -7.01
N SER A 40 13.29 3.90 -8.01
CA SER A 40 12.46 3.25 -9.04
C SER A 40 11.57 2.16 -8.45
N GLY A 41 12.07 1.38 -7.48
CA GLY A 41 11.29 0.38 -6.73
C GLY A 41 10.08 0.99 -6.03
N VAL A 42 10.29 2.08 -5.29
CA VAL A 42 9.22 2.76 -4.53
C VAL A 42 8.25 3.53 -5.45
N VAL A 43 8.76 4.24 -6.45
CA VAL A 43 7.95 5.16 -7.27
C VAL A 43 7.23 4.43 -8.41
N LEU A 44 7.89 3.48 -9.08
CA LEU A 44 7.36 2.85 -10.29
C LEU A 44 6.83 1.43 -10.05
N GLY A 45 7.32 0.77 -8.99
CA GLY A 45 7.01 -0.60 -8.63
C GLY A 45 7.95 -1.63 -9.26
N PRO A 46 7.80 -2.92 -8.87
CA PRO A 46 8.81 -3.96 -9.12
C PRO A 46 9.14 -4.18 -10.60
N PHE A 47 8.12 -4.26 -11.45
CA PHE A 47 8.31 -4.50 -12.89
C PHE A 47 9.11 -3.37 -13.58
N TRP A 48 8.80 -2.12 -13.27
CA TRP A 48 9.46 -0.97 -13.89
C TRP A 48 10.85 -0.74 -13.32
N ALA A 49 11.08 -1.04 -12.04
CA ALA A 49 12.41 -1.01 -11.44
C ALA A 49 13.37 -1.98 -12.14
N VAL A 50 12.92 -3.20 -12.47
CA VAL A 50 13.69 -4.18 -13.25
C VAL A 50 14.05 -3.63 -14.64
N ILE A 51 13.08 -3.00 -15.32
CA ILE A 51 13.33 -2.38 -16.65
C ILE A 51 14.39 -1.29 -16.54
N VAL A 52 14.25 -0.37 -15.58
CA VAL A 52 15.19 0.73 -15.36
C VAL A 52 16.60 0.20 -15.07
N ALA A 53 16.74 -0.74 -14.14
CA ALA A 53 18.02 -1.35 -13.81
C ALA A 53 18.67 -2.06 -15.01
N THR A 54 17.87 -2.79 -15.79
CA THR A 54 18.34 -3.47 -17.01
C THR A 54 18.83 -2.46 -18.05
N MET A 55 18.06 -1.41 -18.31
CA MET A 55 18.43 -0.38 -19.28
C MET A 55 19.70 0.38 -18.88
N ILE A 56 19.85 0.71 -17.60
CA ILE A 56 21.10 1.28 -17.06
C ILE A 56 22.27 0.32 -17.32
N GLY A 57 22.08 -0.98 -17.01
CA GLY A 57 23.08 -2.01 -17.26
C GLY A 57 23.50 -2.10 -18.74
N ILE A 58 22.54 -2.15 -19.67
CA ILE A 58 22.79 -2.21 -21.11
C ILE A 58 23.60 -1.00 -21.56
N ILE A 59 23.10 0.21 -21.31
CA ILE A 59 23.71 1.45 -21.80
C ILE A 59 25.13 1.60 -21.23
N ARG A 60 25.32 1.31 -19.94
CA ARG A 60 26.63 1.45 -19.31
C ARG A 60 27.65 0.45 -19.84
N ASN A 61 27.24 -0.78 -20.14
CA ASN A 61 28.12 -1.78 -20.76
C ASN A 61 28.48 -1.37 -22.20
N LEU A 62 27.52 -0.84 -22.99
CA LEU A 62 27.80 -0.30 -24.32
C LEU A 62 28.78 0.89 -24.29
N LEU A 63 28.70 1.73 -23.27
CA LEU A 63 29.62 2.87 -23.06
C LEU A 63 30.96 2.47 -22.42
N GLY A 64 31.21 1.19 -22.11
CA GLY A 64 32.43 0.72 -21.45
C GLY A 64 32.59 1.15 -19.98
N THR A 65 31.56 1.77 -19.39
CA THR A 65 31.56 2.19 -17.98
C THR A 65 30.96 1.14 -17.06
N GLY A 66 30.19 0.20 -17.59
CA GLY A 66 29.57 -0.92 -16.90
C GLY A 66 30.44 -2.17 -16.82
N THR A 67 29.98 -3.15 -16.04
CA THR A 67 30.48 -4.53 -16.05
C THR A 67 29.28 -5.47 -16.06
N PHE A 68 29.51 -6.77 -16.26
CA PHE A 68 28.47 -7.79 -16.15
C PHE A 68 27.71 -7.72 -14.81
N PHE A 69 28.41 -7.44 -13.72
CA PHE A 69 27.83 -7.31 -12.38
C PHE A 69 26.82 -6.15 -12.23
N ALA A 70 26.76 -5.23 -13.19
CA ALA A 70 25.74 -4.17 -13.21
C ALA A 70 24.31 -4.70 -13.38
N PHE A 71 24.12 -5.91 -13.95
CA PHE A 71 22.80 -6.50 -14.15
C PHE A 71 22.25 -7.18 -12.90
N PRO A 72 22.87 -8.25 -12.34
CA PRO A 72 22.24 -8.99 -11.25
C PRO A 72 22.02 -8.10 -10.03
N GLY A 73 23.02 -7.32 -9.64
CA GLY A 73 22.91 -6.39 -8.50
C GLY A 73 21.76 -5.40 -8.66
N GLY A 74 21.65 -4.75 -9.83
CA GLY A 74 20.64 -3.72 -10.07
C GLY A 74 19.23 -4.29 -10.21
N ILE A 75 19.08 -5.39 -10.95
CA ILE A 75 17.79 -6.03 -11.20
C ILE A 75 17.17 -6.52 -9.89
N PHE A 76 17.92 -7.29 -9.10
CA PHE A 76 17.40 -7.83 -7.85
C PHE A 76 17.25 -6.76 -6.76
N GLY A 77 18.13 -5.76 -6.72
CA GLY A 77 18.00 -4.61 -5.81
C GLY A 77 16.67 -3.86 -6.02
N GLY A 78 16.40 -3.40 -7.25
CA GLY A 78 15.16 -2.70 -7.58
C GLY A 78 13.91 -3.57 -7.42
N LEU A 79 14.00 -4.86 -7.76
CA LEU A 79 12.90 -5.82 -7.60
C LEU A 79 12.50 -6.00 -6.14
N VAL A 80 13.47 -6.24 -5.25
CA VAL A 80 13.21 -6.44 -3.81
C VAL A 80 12.56 -5.20 -3.21
N VAL A 81 13.08 -4.01 -3.48
CA VAL A 81 12.47 -2.76 -3.01
C VAL A 81 11.03 -2.64 -3.49
N GLY A 82 10.77 -2.88 -4.78
CA GLY A 82 9.43 -2.80 -5.34
C GLY A 82 8.46 -3.82 -4.75
N LEU A 83 8.92 -5.04 -4.44
CA LEU A 83 8.10 -6.07 -3.80
C LEU A 83 7.82 -5.73 -2.34
N VAL A 84 8.84 -5.33 -1.57
CA VAL A 84 8.70 -4.92 -0.17
C VAL A 84 7.77 -3.72 -0.06
N TYR A 85 7.93 -2.70 -0.91
CA TYR A 85 7.06 -1.54 -0.90
C TYR A 85 5.59 -1.90 -1.18
N LYS A 86 5.37 -2.84 -2.12
CA LYS A 86 4.04 -3.23 -2.54
C LYS A 86 3.30 -4.10 -1.52
N TYR A 87 4.02 -5.03 -0.88
CA TYR A 87 3.41 -6.11 -0.09
C TYR A 87 3.69 -6.05 1.42
N LEU A 88 4.77 -5.40 1.85
CA LEU A 88 5.21 -5.41 3.24
C LEU A 88 5.16 -4.01 3.86
N TRP A 89 5.98 -3.09 3.36
CA TRP A 89 6.18 -1.77 3.96
C TRP A 89 5.84 -0.67 2.96
N ARG A 90 4.63 -0.11 3.06
CA ARG A 90 4.17 1.01 2.21
C ARG A 90 4.77 2.37 2.60
N ASN A 91 6.05 2.39 2.96
CA ASN A 91 6.78 3.58 3.40
C ASN A 91 8.19 3.61 2.80
N ASP A 92 8.89 4.72 3.01
CA ASP A 92 10.21 4.97 2.40
C ASP A 92 11.30 4.03 2.96
N LEU A 93 11.09 3.36 4.10
CA LEU A 93 12.05 2.39 4.66
C LEU A 93 12.27 1.19 3.73
N SER A 94 11.31 0.90 2.84
CA SER A 94 11.48 -0.11 1.79
C SER A 94 12.72 0.12 0.92
N ALA A 95 13.19 1.36 0.76
CA ALA A 95 14.41 1.71 0.02
C ALA A 95 15.66 1.01 0.58
N LEU A 96 15.73 0.81 1.90
CA LEU A 96 16.87 0.16 2.56
C LEU A 96 16.99 -1.33 2.20
N THR A 97 15.92 -1.94 1.68
CA THR A 97 15.94 -3.35 1.26
C THR A 97 16.63 -3.58 -0.09
N GLU A 98 17.03 -2.51 -0.80
CA GLU A 98 17.83 -2.61 -2.03
C GLU A 98 19.10 -3.42 -1.78
N SER A 99 19.75 -3.19 -0.64
CA SER A 99 20.96 -3.90 -0.25
C SER A 99 20.75 -5.39 -0.04
N ILE A 100 19.56 -5.82 0.39
CA ILE A 100 19.25 -7.24 0.48
C ILE A 100 19.18 -7.85 -0.93
N GLY A 101 18.45 -7.20 -1.83
CA GLY A 101 18.33 -7.67 -3.22
C GLY A 101 19.66 -7.67 -3.96
N THR A 102 20.48 -6.65 -3.76
CA THR A 102 21.75 -6.49 -4.45
C THR A 102 22.85 -7.39 -3.87
N VAL A 103 23.02 -7.40 -2.55
CA VAL A 103 24.13 -8.11 -1.89
C VAL A 103 23.83 -9.59 -1.80
N VAL A 104 22.66 -9.98 -1.27
CA VAL A 104 22.39 -11.40 -0.99
C VAL A 104 21.96 -12.12 -2.25
N ILE A 105 21.08 -11.53 -3.06
CA ILE A 105 20.54 -12.19 -4.25
C ILE A 105 21.40 -11.89 -5.47
N GLY A 106 21.60 -10.60 -5.78
CA GLY A 106 22.31 -10.15 -6.97
C GLY A 106 23.75 -10.63 -7.04
N ALA A 107 24.54 -10.45 -5.98
CA ALA A 107 25.92 -10.93 -5.95
C ALA A 107 25.99 -12.46 -6.06
N THR A 108 25.11 -13.18 -5.35
CA THR A 108 25.06 -14.66 -5.40
C THR A 108 24.72 -15.18 -6.79
N VAL A 109 23.72 -14.61 -7.44
CA VAL A 109 23.34 -14.99 -8.82
C VAL A 109 24.46 -14.64 -9.80
N GLY A 110 25.08 -13.46 -9.66
CA GLY A 110 26.21 -13.06 -10.49
C GLY A 110 27.42 -14.00 -10.33
N TYR A 111 27.74 -14.37 -9.09
CA TYR A 111 28.81 -15.32 -8.78
C TYR A 111 28.52 -16.71 -9.36
N ALA A 112 27.30 -17.23 -9.17
CA ALA A 112 26.89 -18.52 -9.70
C ALA A 112 26.97 -18.58 -11.23
N PHE A 113 26.57 -17.49 -11.89
CA PHE A 113 26.63 -17.38 -13.35
C PHE A 113 28.08 -17.44 -13.87
N ILE A 114 28.99 -16.66 -13.28
CA ILE A 114 30.40 -16.66 -13.68
C ILE A 114 31.07 -18.00 -13.35
N SER A 115 30.78 -18.56 -12.17
CA SER A 115 31.33 -19.84 -11.75
C SER A 115 30.84 -21.02 -12.60
N GLY A 116 29.61 -20.94 -13.11
CA GLY A 116 29.06 -21.95 -14.01
C GLY A 116 29.62 -21.87 -15.44
N LEU A 117 29.95 -20.67 -15.93
CA LEU A 117 30.50 -20.47 -17.27
C LEU A 117 32.00 -20.75 -17.35
N ALA A 118 32.77 -20.46 -16.30
CA ALA A 118 34.21 -20.69 -16.28
C ALA A 118 34.69 -21.12 -14.88
N PRO A 119 34.47 -22.40 -14.49
CA PRO A 119 34.76 -22.91 -13.14
C PRO A 119 36.23 -22.75 -12.71
N GLY A 120 37.17 -22.72 -13.66
CA GLY A 120 38.61 -22.59 -13.40
C GLY A 120 39.15 -21.15 -13.39
N GLU A 121 38.36 -20.16 -13.84
CA GLU A 121 38.83 -18.77 -14.03
C GLU A 121 38.22 -17.78 -13.02
N VAL A 122 37.36 -18.25 -12.11
CA VAL A 122 36.71 -17.41 -11.08
C VAL A 122 37.76 -16.62 -10.26
N SER A 123 38.91 -17.23 -9.96
CA SER A 123 40.03 -16.55 -9.28
C SER A 123 40.63 -15.40 -10.10
N TYR A 124 40.74 -15.55 -11.42
CA TYR A 124 41.28 -14.51 -12.32
C TYR A 124 40.26 -13.40 -12.58
N VAL A 125 38.99 -13.76 -12.80
CA VAL A 125 37.90 -12.81 -13.05
C VAL A 125 37.61 -11.95 -11.81
N LEU A 126 37.78 -12.48 -10.60
CA LEU A 126 37.67 -11.70 -9.36
C LEU A 126 38.96 -10.95 -8.97
N GLY A 127 40.03 -11.04 -9.77
CA GLY A 127 41.30 -10.36 -9.53
C GLY A 127 42.02 -10.83 -8.25
N MET A 128 41.68 -12.01 -7.73
CA MET A 128 42.24 -12.53 -6.48
C MET A 128 43.39 -13.52 -6.78
N PRO A 129 44.61 -13.30 -6.26
CA PRO A 129 45.68 -14.26 -6.39
C PRO A 129 45.39 -15.47 -5.50
N VAL A 130 44.66 -16.47 -6.01
CA VAL A 130 44.51 -17.77 -5.34
C VAL A 130 45.74 -18.62 -5.63
N ARG A 131 46.90 -18.16 -5.16
CA ARG A 131 48.11 -18.99 -5.11
C ARG A 131 48.25 -19.49 -3.67
N GLY A 132 47.75 -20.70 -3.42
CA GLY A 132 48.07 -21.45 -2.19
C GLY A 132 46.91 -21.83 -1.26
N VAL A 133 45.64 -21.55 -1.59
CA VAL A 133 44.51 -22.12 -0.83
C VAL A 133 43.89 -23.24 -1.66
N SER A 134 44.11 -24.46 -1.20
CA SER A 134 43.58 -25.69 -1.75
C SER A 134 42.08 -25.57 -2.06
N SER A 135 41.68 -26.30 -3.10
CA SER A 135 40.34 -26.65 -3.56
C SER A 135 39.41 -27.19 -2.45
N THR A 136 39.12 -26.37 -1.45
CA THR A 136 38.25 -26.66 -0.31
C THR A 136 37.16 -25.60 -0.26
N MET A 137 36.01 -25.92 0.34
CA MET A 137 34.83 -25.05 0.46
C MET A 137 35.11 -23.59 0.87
N TRP A 138 36.28 -23.29 1.44
CA TRP A 138 36.80 -21.96 1.75
C TRP A 138 37.19 -21.08 0.55
N GLY A 139 37.60 -21.65 -0.60
CA GLY A 139 37.90 -20.86 -1.81
C GLY A 139 36.64 -20.35 -2.51
N VAL A 140 35.61 -21.20 -2.58
CA VAL A 140 34.30 -20.87 -3.19
C VAL A 140 33.45 -20.00 -2.25
N SER A 141 33.45 -20.28 -0.95
CA SER A 141 32.77 -19.41 0.03
C SER A 141 33.50 -18.08 0.24
N GLY A 142 34.83 -18.07 0.23
CA GLY A 142 35.64 -16.86 0.37
C GLY A 142 35.39 -15.84 -0.76
N GLY A 143 35.33 -16.30 -2.01
CA GLY A 143 35.00 -15.43 -3.15
C GLY A 143 33.59 -14.80 -3.05
N MET A 144 32.61 -15.56 -2.55
CA MET A 144 31.26 -15.04 -2.31
C MET A 144 31.23 -13.96 -1.22
N TRP A 145 31.92 -14.20 -0.09
CA TRP A 145 32.00 -13.22 1.00
C TRP A 145 32.63 -11.91 0.54
N VAL A 146 33.71 -11.98 -0.25
CA VAL A 146 34.34 -10.80 -0.84
C VAL A 146 33.37 -10.06 -1.77
N LEU A 147 32.65 -10.80 -2.62
CA LEU A 147 31.67 -10.21 -3.52
C LEU A 147 30.53 -9.50 -2.76
N TRP A 148 30.04 -10.13 -1.69
CA TRP A 148 29.03 -9.52 -0.81
C TRP A 148 29.54 -8.25 -0.15
N LEU A 149 30.78 -8.25 0.36
CA LEU A 149 31.40 -7.06 0.94
C LEU A 149 31.55 -5.93 -0.10
N MET A 150 32.00 -6.24 -1.30
CA MET A 150 32.17 -5.25 -2.38
C MET A 150 30.82 -4.66 -2.83
N PHE A 151 29.81 -5.49 -3.01
CA PHE A 151 28.45 -5.03 -3.34
C PHE A 151 27.88 -4.21 -2.18
N GLY A 152 28.08 -4.65 -0.94
CA GLY A 152 27.59 -3.99 0.27
C GLY A 152 28.20 -2.60 0.47
N ALA A 153 29.50 -2.46 0.23
CA ALA A 153 30.22 -1.19 0.34
C ALA A 153 29.64 -0.07 -0.55
N SER A 154 28.99 -0.42 -1.66
CA SER A 154 28.33 0.54 -2.56
C SER A 154 26.82 0.61 -2.35
N SER A 155 26.17 -0.53 -2.16
CA SER A 155 24.72 -0.60 -2.05
C SER A 155 24.20 -0.03 -0.73
N ILE A 156 24.90 -0.21 0.40
CA ILE A 156 24.44 0.31 1.69
C ILE A 156 24.40 1.85 1.69
N PRO A 157 25.47 2.57 1.28
CA PRO A 157 25.39 4.03 1.14
C PRO A 157 24.36 4.47 0.09
N GLY A 158 24.25 3.73 -1.02
CA GLY A 158 23.33 4.05 -2.10
C GLY A 158 21.86 3.89 -1.71
N SER A 159 21.51 2.84 -0.97
CA SER A 159 20.14 2.61 -0.47
C SER A 159 19.75 3.63 0.59
N PHE A 160 20.69 4.02 1.46
CA PHE A 160 20.50 5.11 2.42
C PHE A 160 20.29 6.47 1.71
N LEU A 161 21.07 6.76 0.67
CA LEU A 161 20.87 7.95 -0.14
C LEU A 161 19.50 7.94 -0.83
N GLY A 162 19.09 6.77 -1.36
CA GLY A 162 17.76 6.57 -1.94
C GLY A 162 16.64 6.85 -0.93
N PHE A 163 16.78 6.38 0.30
CA PHE A 163 15.86 6.69 1.41
C PHE A 163 15.77 8.20 1.68
N LEU A 164 16.90 8.90 1.78
CA LEU A 164 16.93 10.35 2.00
C LEU A 164 16.29 11.12 0.83
N CYS A 165 16.59 10.73 -0.41
CA CYS A 165 15.99 11.32 -1.61
C CYS A 165 14.47 11.12 -1.62
N LEU A 166 13.97 9.92 -1.32
CA LEU A 166 12.54 9.65 -1.23
C LEU A 166 11.85 10.51 -0.16
N LYS A 167 12.47 10.64 1.02
CA LYS A 167 11.97 11.49 2.09
C LYS A 167 11.91 12.96 1.68
N ALA A 168 12.93 13.46 0.97
CA ALA A 168 12.95 14.82 0.43
C ALA A 168 11.88 15.03 -0.65
N LEU A 169 11.75 14.11 -1.61
CA LEU A 169 10.74 14.16 -2.67
C LEU A 169 9.31 14.11 -2.12
N ARG A 170 9.10 13.36 -1.03
CA ARG A 170 7.81 13.28 -0.33
C ARG A 170 7.47 14.61 0.35
N ARG A 171 8.42 15.19 1.09
CA ARG A 171 8.26 16.51 1.72
C ARG A 171 8.00 17.63 0.71
N ALA A 172 8.59 17.53 -0.48
CA ALA A 172 8.35 18.47 -1.58
C ALA A 172 7.02 18.24 -2.32
N GLY A 173 6.20 17.26 -1.93
CA GLY A 173 4.92 16.94 -2.57
C GLY A 173 5.05 16.25 -3.94
N VAL A 174 6.26 16.08 -4.47
CA VAL A 174 6.53 15.52 -5.82
C VAL A 174 5.97 14.11 -5.95
N LEU A 175 6.13 13.26 -4.92
CA LEU A 175 5.64 11.88 -4.96
C LEU A 175 4.12 11.79 -5.08
N LYS A 176 3.39 12.72 -4.44
CA LYS A 176 1.91 12.79 -4.54
C LYS A 176 1.50 13.12 -5.97
N THR A 177 2.07 14.17 -6.54
CA THR A 177 1.80 14.59 -7.93
C THR A 177 2.18 13.51 -8.96
N VAL A 178 3.32 12.84 -8.77
CA VAL A 178 3.75 11.75 -9.65
C VAL A 178 2.79 10.56 -9.55
N SER A 179 2.38 10.19 -8.34
CA SER A 179 1.43 9.10 -8.11
C SER A 179 0.07 9.39 -8.78
N GLU A 180 -0.44 10.61 -8.62
CA GLU A 180 -1.67 11.10 -9.26
C GLU A 180 -1.57 11.01 -10.79
N LYS A 181 -0.49 11.55 -11.40
CA LYS A 181 -0.33 11.48 -12.87
C LYS A 181 -0.18 10.06 -13.40
N ILE A 182 0.41 9.14 -12.62
CA ILE A 182 0.52 7.73 -12.96
C ILE A 182 -0.84 7.02 -12.87
N SER A 183 -1.69 7.36 -11.89
CA SER A 183 -3.02 6.73 -11.76
C SER A 183 -3.96 7.19 -12.87
N THR A 184 -4.00 8.48 -13.20
CA THR A 184 -4.86 9.04 -14.27
C THR A 184 -4.59 8.41 -15.65
N GLN A 185 -3.33 8.07 -15.96
CA GLN A 185 -2.98 7.47 -17.26
C GLN A 185 -3.28 5.98 -17.40
N ASN A 186 -3.42 5.23 -16.30
CA ASN A 186 -3.58 3.77 -16.37
C ASN A 186 -5.05 3.32 -16.49
N GLY A 187 -6.00 4.24 -16.72
CA GLY A 187 -7.42 3.91 -16.90
C GLY A 187 -8.07 3.16 -15.73
N ARG A 188 -7.39 3.09 -14.57
CA ARG A 188 -7.98 2.58 -13.34
C ARG A 188 -8.78 3.72 -12.75
N PRO A 189 -10.09 3.54 -12.49
CA PRO A 189 -10.86 4.57 -11.79
C PRO A 189 -10.11 4.91 -10.51
N ASN A 190 -9.92 6.21 -10.31
CA ASN A 190 -9.16 6.78 -9.21
C ASN A 190 -9.80 6.31 -7.91
N LYS A 191 -9.27 5.26 -7.25
CA LYS A 191 -9.56 5.09 -5.83
C LYS A 191 -8.81 6.24 -5.16
N PRO A 192 -9.52 7.25 -4.65
CA PRO A 192 -8.91 8.47 -4.19
C PRO A 192 -7.98 8.15 -3.01
N ASN A 193 -6.73 8.60 -3.12
CA ASN A 193 -5.68 8.31 -2.16
C ASN A 193 -5.69 9.35 -1.04
N PHE A 194 -6.79 9.42 -0.28
CA PHE A 194 -6.87 10.20 0.94
C PHE A 194 -5.99 9.55 2.02
N SER A 195 -5.27 10.35 2.82
CA SER A 195 -4.66 9.88 4.06
C SER A 195 -5.51 10.28 5.26
N TYR A 196 -5.37 9.59 6.38
CA TYR A 196 -6.04 9.99 7.62
C TYR A 196 -5.66 11.41 8.04
N ASP A 197 -4.38 11.77 7.92
CA ASP A 197 -3.86 13.10 8.29
C ASP A 197 -4.56 14.25 7.53
N GLU A 198 -4.90 14.07 6.26
CA GLU A 198 -5.66 15.06 5.47
C GLU A 198 -7.12 15.22 5.89
N LEU A 199 -7.67 14.18 6.53
CA LEU A 199 -9.07 14.06 6.94
C LEU A 199 -9.28 14.30 8.44
N ARG A 200 -8.20 14.43 9.20
CA ARG A 200 -8.23 14.73 10.63
C ARG A 200 -8.99 16.03 10.88
N GLY A 201 -9.86 16.01 11.89
CA GLY A 201 -10.71 17.13 12.29
C GLY A 201 -11.96 17.33 11.43
N LYS A 202 -12.27 16.41 10.50
CA LYS A 202 -13.40 16.55 9.56
C LYS A 202 -14.45 15.46 9.72
N LYS A 203 -15.68 15.75 9.30
CA LYS A 203 -16.74 14.77 9.05
C LYS A 203 -16.69 14.25 7.62
N VAL A 204 -16.30 12.99 7.45
CA VAL A 204 -16.07 12.35 6.15
C VAL A 204 -17.06 11.22 5.91
N LEU A 205 -17.71 11.21 4.74
CA LEU A 205 -18.54 10.12 4.25
C LEU A 205 -17.94 9.50 2.98
N ILE A 206 -17.69 8.21 3.01
CA ILE A 206 -17.24 7.40 1.88
C ILE A 206 -18.42 6.58 1.36
N GLN A 207 -18.92 6.93 0.19
CA GLN A 207 -20.06 6.26 -0.42
C GLN A 207 -19.66 5.59 -1.74
N GLY A 208 -20.27 4.46 -2.05
CA GLY A 208 -20.04 3.74 -3.29
C GLY A 208 -20.80 2.43 -3.38
N ASP A 209 -20.79 1.82 -4.57
CA ASP A 209 -21.51 0.57 -4.83
C ASP A 209 -20.84 -0.63 -4.12
N VAL A 210 -21.45 -1.81 -4.22
CA VAL A 210 -20.85 -3.07 -3.78
C VAL A 210 -19.54 -3.31 -4.53
N GLY A 211 -18.48 -3.71 -3.82
CA GLY A 211 -17.16 -3.96 -4.43
C GLY A 211 -16.34 -2.70 -4.80
N SER A 212 -16.89 -1.49 -4.65
CA SER A 212 -16.15 -0.22 -4.87
C SER A 212 -14.90 -0.09 -3.99
N GLY A 213 -14.89 -0.74 -2.84
CA GLY A 213 -13.79 -0.71 -1.86
C GLY A 213 -13.95 0.35 -0.78
N LYS A 214 -15.17 0.88 -0.57
CA LYS A 214 -15.50 1.79 0.54
C LYS A 214 -15.01 1.30 1.90
N THR A 215 -15.34 0.06 2.26
CA THR A 215 -14.94 -0.57 3.54
C THR A 215 -13.43 -0.74 3.63
N ALA A 216 -12.76 -1.07 2.52
CA ALA A 216 -11.30 -1.18 2.47
C ALA A 216 -10.61 0.18 2.65
N LEU A 217 -11.18 1.27 2.10
CA LEU A 217 -10.68 2.62 2.32
C LEU A 217 -10.87 3.06 3.78
N THR A 218 -12.06 2.87 4.35
CA THR A 218 -12.34 3.15 5.77
C THR A 218 -11.39 2.40 6.69
N ARG A 219 -11.19 1.10 6.45
CA ARG A 219 -10.25 0.27 7.22
C ARG A 219 -8.81 0.78 7.12
N ARG A 220 -8.36 1.16 5.92
CA ARG A 220 -7.02 1.72 5.74
C ARG A 220 -6.85 3.01 6.54
N LEU A 221 -7.83 3.91 6.49
CA LEU A 221 -7.81 5.17 7.23
C LEU A 221 -7.83 4.94 8.75
N LEU A 222 -8.56 3.92 9.22
CA LEU A 222 -8.52 3.49 10.63
C LEU A 222 -7.12 3.04 11.04
N LEU A 223 -6.48 2.17 10.25
CA LEU A 223 -5.13 1.71 10.54
C LEU A 223 -4.09 2.84 10.50
N GLU A 224 -4.25 3.81 9.61
CA GLU A 224 -3.43 5.03 9.58
C GLU A 224 -3.65 5.86 10.87
N ALA A 225 -4.89 6.07 11.30
CA ALA A 225 -5.22 6.77 12.54
C ALA A 225 -4.55 6.13 13.77
N LEU A 226 -4.59 4.80 13.87
CA LEU A 226 -3.98 4.06 14.99
C LEU A 226 -2.44 4.13 15.04
N THR A 227 -1.80 4.65 13.98
CA THR A 227 -0.35 4.89 13.99
C THR A 227 0.03 6.30 14.42
N ILE A 228 -0.94 7.21 14.49
CA ILE A 228 -0.74 8.66 14.70
C ILE A 228 -1.40 9.13 16.00
N GLU A 229 -2.59 8.60 16.30
CA GLU A 229 -3.43 9.00 17.43
C GLU A 229 -3.28 8.03 18.60
N ASP A 230 -3.70 8.48 19.78
CA ASP A 230 -3.88 7.59 20.92
C ASP A 230 -5.06 6.63 20.63
N PRO A 231 -4.86 5.31 20.66
CA PRO A 231 -5.94 4.34 20.45
C PRO A 231 -7.15 4.54 21.38
N SER A 232 -6.95 5.07 22.60
CA SER A 232 -8.04 5.33 23.55
C SER A 232 -8.98 6.46 23.11
N ASP A 233 -8.56 7.32 22.18
CA ASP A 233 -9.37 8.37 21.56
C ASP A 233 -10.21 7.86 20.37
N VAL A 234 -10.01 6.60 19.95
CA VAL A 234 -10.61 6.03 18.74
C VAL A 234 -11.71 5.04 19.08
N ALA A 235 -12.90 5.30 18.55
CA ALA A 235 -14.02 4.37 18.56
C ALA A 235 -14.40 3.90 17.15
N VAL A 236 -14.91 2.67 17.08
CA VAL A 236 -15.47 2.08 15.87
C VAL A 236 -16.90 1.64 16.15
N ILE A 237 -17.86 2.13 15.39
CA ILE A 237 -19.23 1.60 15.33
C ILE A 237 -19.36 0.77 14.06
N ASP A 238 -19.42 -0.55 14.19
CA ASP A 238 -19.42 -1.47 13.05
C ASP A 238 -20.80 -2.10 12.82
N MET A 239 -21.58 -1.46 11.95
CA MET A 239 -22.94 -1.88 11.58
C MET A 239 -22.94 -2.89 10.42
N ALA A 240 -21.77 -3.25 9.87
CA ALA A 240 -21.72 -4.09 8.69
C ALA A 240 -22.15 -5.53 9.02
N PRO A 241 -22.85 -6.19 8.09
CA PRO A 241 -23.15 -7.61 8.20
C PRO A 241 -21.86 -8.45 8.07
N GLU A 242 -21.97 -9.73 8.44
CA GLU A 242 -20.91 -10.71 8.13
C GLU A 242 -20.65 -10.81 6.62
N VAL A 243 -19.43 -11.21 6.27
CA VAL A 243 -18.97 -11.27 4.88
C VAL A 243 -19.81 -12.28 4.11
N ALA A 244 -20.55 -11.82 3.10
CA ALA A 244 -21.25 -12.67 2.15
C ALA A 244 -20.57 -12.63 0.78
N VAL A 245 -20.45 -13.78 0.11
CA VAL A 245 -19.93 -13.85 -1.26
C VAL A 245 -21.08 -14.21 -2.20
N ARG A 246 -21.37 -13.34 -3.18
CA ARG A 246 -22.40 -13.59 -4.20
C ARG A 246 -21.86 -13.22 -5.57
N ASN A 247 -21.95 -14.14 -6.54
CA ASN A 247 -21.44 -13.96 -7.91
C ASN A 247 -19.96 -13.53 -7.99
N GLY A 248 -19.13 -14.01 -7.07
CA GLY A 248 -17.70 -13.64 -7.00
C GLY A 248 -17.41 -12.26 -6.41
N VAL A 249 -18.44 -11.54 -5.94
CA VAL A 249 -18.31 -10.23 -5.28
C VAL A 249 -18.49 -10.38 -3.78
N ILE A 250 -17.57 -9.81 -3.01
CA ILE A 250 -17.62 -9.75 -1.54
C ILE A 250 -18.55 -8.61 -1.11
N ILE A 251 -19.53 -8.91 -0.28
CA ILE A 251 -20.52 -7.97 0.27
C ILE A 251 -20.36 -7.90 1.78
N GLY A 252 -20.26 -6.69 2.32
CA GLY A 252 -20.08 -6.45 3.76
C GLY A 252 -18.65 -6.65 4.26
N GLY A 253 -18.51 -6.89 5.56
CA GLY A 253 -17.24 -7.13 6.23
C GLY A 253 -16.91 -6.11 7.31
N LYS A 254 -16.50 -6.63 8.47
CA LYS A 254 -16.06 -5.83 9.62
C LYS A 254 -14.79 -5.05 9.30
N LEU A 255 -14.65 -3.86 9.90
CA LEU A 255 -13.43 -3.04 9.78
C LEU A 255 -12.23 -3.71 10.45
N LEU A 256 -12.46 -4.53 11.47
CA LEU A 256 -11.44 -5.25 12.22
C LEU A 256 -11.81 -6.74 12.28
N ASN A 257 -10.82 -7.60 12.00
CA ASN A 257 -11.02 -9.06 12.00
C ASN A 257 -10.66 -9.69 13.34
N THR A 258 -9.85 -8.98 14.13
CA THR A 258 -9.40 -9.38 15.46
C THR A 258 -9.75 -8.25 16.43
N PRO A 259 -10.25 -8.56 17.64
CA PRO A 259 -10.42 -7.57 18.69
C PRO A 259 -9.08 -6.89 18.96
N ASP A 260 -9.06 -5.56 18.98
CA ASP A 260 -7.92 -4.78 19.42
C ASP A 260 -8.34 -4.10 20.72
N GLU A 261 -7.84 -4.60 21.85
CA GLU A 261 -8.22 -4.14 23.20
C GLU A 261 -7.86 -2.67 23.45
N ARG A 262 -7.04 -2.07 22.58
CA ARG A 262 -6.59 -0.68 22.69
C ARG A 262 -7.65 0.31 22.21
N ILE A 263 -8.66 -0.14 21.46
CA ILE A 263 -9.67 0.72 20.85
C ILE A 263 -11.07 0.28 21.25
N ARG A 264 -12.00 1.24 21.28
CA ARG A 264 -13.40 0.95 21.63
C ARG A 264 -14.16 0.48 20.40
N VAL A 265 -14.45 -0.81 20.30
CA VAL A 265 -15.23 -1.38 19.19
C VAL A 265 -16.64 -1.72 19.66
N LEU A 266 -17.62 -1.04 19.07
CA LEU A 266 -19.05 -1.29 19.24
C LEU A 266 -19.55 -1.96 17.97
N ASN A 267 -19.90 -3.24 18.04
CA ASN A 267 -20.32 -4.00 16.86
C ASN A 267 -21.63 -4.75 17.10
N VAL A 268 -22.30 -5.04 15.99
CA VAL A 268 -23.52 -5.84 15.96
C VAL A 268 -23.48 -6.77 14.76
N ASN A 269 -24.04 -7.97 14.88
CA ASN A 269 -24.33 -8.79 13.71
C ASN A 269 -25.62 -8.29 13.05
N SER A 270 -25.45 -7.41 12.06
CA SER A 270 -26.54 -6.93 11.22
C SER A 270 -26.95 -7.96 10.18
N TYR A 271 -28.23 -8.00 9.85
CA TYR A 271 -28.76 -8.73 8.72
C TYR A 271 -28.55 -7.97 7.41
N THR A 272 -28.72 -8.65 6.28
CA THR A 272 -28.75 -8.08 4.92
C THR A 272 -30.16 -8.19 4.34
N PRO A 273 -31.13 -7.33 4.72
CA PRO A 273 -32.54 -7.56 4.44
C PRO A 273 -32.85 -7.80 2.96
N ARG A 274 -32.26 -7.00 2.07
CA ARG A 274 -32.43 -7.12 0.60
C ARG A 274 -31.83 -8.39 -0.02
N LEU A 275 -31.01 -9.14 0.71
CA LEU A 275 -30.37 -10.36 0.20
C LEU A 275 -30.98 -11.61 0.82
N THR A 276 -31.51 -11.53 2.04
CA THR A 276 -32.00 -12.69 2.79
C THR A 276 -33.52 -12.80 2.84
N ALA A 277 -34.24 -11.68 2.78
CA ALA A 277 -35.69 -11.68 2.92
C ALA A 277 -36.37 -12.32 1.70
N LYS A 278 -37.45 -13.07 1.97
CA LYS A 278 -38.29 -13.73 0.97
C LYS A 278 -39.62 -13.01 0.77
N SER A 279 -40.01 -12.12 1.69
CA SER A 279 -41.21 -11.28 1.58
C SER A 279 -40.94 -9.82 1.97
N PRO A 280 -41.79 -8.88 1.53
CA PRO A 280 -41.72 -7.47 1.95
C PRO A 280 -41.76 -7.29 3.46
N GLU A 281 -42.59 -8.06 4.16
CA GLU A 281 -42.76 -8.01 5.62
C GLU A 281 -41.48 -8.46 6.33
N GLU A 282 -40.89 -9.57 5.88
CA GLU A 282 -39.63 -10.09 6.41
C GLU A 282 -38.48 -9.10 6.21
N LEU A 283 -38.44 -8.41 5.06
CA LEU A 283 -37.44 -7.37 4.80
C LEU A 283 -37.56 -6.22 5.80
N LEU A 284 -38.78 -5.74 6.04
CA LEU A 284 -39.04 -4.66 6.99
C LEU A 284 -38.70 -5.08 8.44
N GLU A 285 -39.00 -6.31 8.82
CA GLU A 285 -38.68 -6.86 10.15
C GLU A 285 -37.17 -6.97 10.38
N LEU A 286 -36.42 -7.49 9.40
CA LEU A 286 -34.95 -7.56 9.47
C LEU A 286 -34.32 -6.16 9.54
N ALA A 287 -34.85 -5.20 8.79
CA ALA A 287 -34.39 -3.81 8.81
C ALA A 287 -34.72 -3.09 10.12
N ASP A 288 -35.90 -3.34 10.72
CA ASP A 288 -36.25 -2.79 12.05
C ASP A 288 -35.41 -3.42 13.16
N THR A 289 -35.08 -4.70 13.03
CA THR A 289 -34.17 -5.39 13.96
C THR A 289 -32.76 -4.80 13.89
N ASN A 290 -32.25 -4.54 12.69
CA ASN A 290 -30.98 -3.82 12.51
C ASN A 290 -31.03 -2.44 13.17
N ARG A 291 -32.12 -1.67 12.97
CA ARG A 291 -32.30 -0.35 13.59
C ARG A 291 -32.18 -0.42 15.11
N LYS A 292 -32.92 -1.31 15.78
CA LYS A 292 -32.92 -1.43 17.25
C LYS A 292 -31.52 -1.73 17.79
N ARG A 293 -30.84 -2.73 17.21
CA ARG A 293 -29.49 -3.10 17.66
C ARG A 293 -28.46 -2.00 17.42
N VAL A 294 -28.59 -1.23 16.33
CA VAL A 294 -27.71 -0.08 16.08
C VAL A 294 -27.99 1.05 17.08
N GLU A 295 -29.24 1.29 17.46
CA GLU A 295 -29.57 2.30 18.49
C GLU A 295 -28.95 1.95 19.86
N GLU A 296 -28.86 0.66 20.22
CA GLU A 296 -28.11 0.22 21.41
C GLU A 296 -26.62 0.57 21.33
N LEU A 297 -26.01 0.49 20.14
CA LEU A 297 -24.61 0.91 19.94
C LEU A 297 -24.46 2.44 20.05
N PHE A 298 -25.46 3.20 19.62
CA PHE A 298 -25.48 4.65 19.75
C PHE A 298 -25.58 5.08 21.22
N GLU A 299 -26.46 4.45 21.99
CA GLU A 299 -26.55 4.66 23.43
C GLU A 299 -25.22 4.33 24.13
N ALA A 300 -24.61 3.20 23.81
CA ALA A 300 -23.29 2.86 24.33
C ALA A 300 -22.23 3.91 23.94
N PHE A 301 -22.22 4.38 22.69
CA PHE A 301 -21.30 5.45 22.29
C PHE A 301 -21.52 6.73 23.09
N ASP A 302 -22.78 7.10 23.30
CA ASP A 302 -23.20 8.30 24.01
C ASP A 302 -22.79 8.36 25.48
N GLU A 303 -22.76 7.21 26.16
CA GLU A 303 -22.26 7.12 27.53
C GLU A 303 -20.79 7.51 27.66
N LYS A 304 -19.99 7.25 26.62
CA LYS A 304 -18.55 7.55 26.61
C LYS A 304 -18.07 7.89 25.19
N PRO A 305 -18.33 9.11 24.69
CA PRO A 305 -17.95 9.51 23.35
C PRO A 305 -16.43 9.52 23.19
N SER A 306 -15.97 9.22 21.98
CA SER A 306 -14.55 9.28 21.63
C SER A 306 -14.31 10.41 20.63
N ARG A 307 -13.13 11.04 20.72
CA ARG A 307 -12.78 12.19 19.88
C ARG A 307 -12.71 11.82 18.39
N ILE A 308 -12.37 10.57 18.08
CA ILE A 308 -12.29 10.05 16.72
C ILE A 308 -13.26 8.87 16.58
N LEU A 309 -14.12 8.93 15.57
CA LEU A 309 -15.14 7.92 15.33
C LEU A 309 -15.05 7.38 13.89
N PHE A 310 -14.96 6.06 13.78
CA PHE A 310 -15.13 5.34 12.52
C PHE A 310 -16.48 4.64 12.51
N VAL A 311 -17.25 4.77 11.43
CA VAL A 311 -18.58 4.15 11.31
C VAL A 311 -18.64 3.28 10.06
N ASN A 312 -18.87 1.99 10.24
CA ASN A 312 -18.95 1.04 9.12
C ASN A 312 -20.39 0.83 8.66
N ASP A 313 -20.64 1.01 7.36
CA ASP A 313 -21.90 0.73 6.65
C ASP A 313 -23.14 1.42 7.26
N VAL A 314 -23.11 2.75 7.37
CA VAL A 314 -24.22 3.61 7.87
C VAL A 314 -25.54 3.38 7.12
N SER A 315 -25.48 2.93 5.86
CA SER A 315 -26.66 2.66 5.04
C SER A 315 -27.56 1.58 5.65
N ILE A 316 -27.02 0.64 6.42
CA ILE A 316 -27.80 -0.38 7.14
C ILE A 316 -28.78 0.27 8.13
N TYR A 317 -28.32 1.27 8.88
CA TYR A 317 -29.18 2.00 9.81
C TYR A 317 -30.24 2.82 9.05
N LEU A 318 -29.86 3.48 7.95
CA LEU A 318 -30.74 4.37 7.19
C LEU A 318 -31.92 3.66 6.50
N GLN A 319 -31.93 2.32 6.43
CA GLN A 319 -33.07 1.56 5.91
C GLN A 319 -34.35 1.81 6.71
N ARG A 320 -34.25 1.98 8.04
CA ARG A 320 -35.39 2.18 8.95
C ARG A 320 -35.14 3.19 10.08
N GLY A 321 -33.89 3.57 10.29
CA GLY A 321 -33.46 4.51 11.33
C GLY A 321 -33.80 5.97 11.06
N ASP A 322 -33.47 6.79 12.05
CA ASP A 322 -33.66 8.24 12.06
C ASP A 322 -32.31 8.94 11.82
N LEU A 323 -32.21 9.70 10.73
CA LEU A 323 -30.98 10.37 10.34
C LEU A 323 -30.48 11.34 11.43
N GLU A 324 -31.38 12.02 12.14
CA GLU A 324 -30.99 13.00 13.16
C GLU A 324 -30.32 12.33 14.37
N LYS A 325 -30.71 11.10 14.71
CA LYS A 325 -29.98 10.31 15.73
C LYS A 325 -28.56 10.01 15.28
N LEU A 326 -28.37 9.57 14.03
CA LEU A 326 -27.03 9.29 13.49
C LEU A 326 -26.18 10.58 13.46
N LEU A 327 -26.74 11.72 13.06
CA LEU A 327 -26.05 13.00 13.07
C LEU A 327 -25.65 13.41 14.50
N GLY A 328 -26.53 13.21 15.48
CA GLY A 328 -26.20 13.43 16.89
C GLY A 328 -25.00 12.63 17.40
N ILE A 329 -24.79 11.41 16.87
CA ILE A 329 -23.58 10.62 17.15
C ILE A 329 -22.36 11.18 16.43
N ILE A 330 -22.51 11.54 15.15
CA ILE A 330 -21.43 12.11 14.32
C ILE A 330 -20.90 13.41 14.94
N ASP A 331 -21.77 14.25 15.46
CA ASP A 331 -21.43 15.57 16.02
C ASP A 331 -20.67 15.51 17.36
N LYS A 332 -20.73 14.37 18.06
CA LYS A 332 -20.02 14.18 19.35
C LYS A 332 -18.53 13.88 19.21
N ALA A 333 -18.09 13.41 18.05
CA ALA A 333 -16.67 13.25 17.76
C ALA A 333 -16.10 14.56 17.19
N GLU A 334 -14.78 14.70 17.14
CA GLU A 334 -14.10 15.75 16.36
C GLU A 334 -13.94 15.25 14.92
N THR A 335 -13.27 14.10 14.75
CA THR A 335 -13.04 13.46 13.45
C THR A 335 -14.02 12.31 13.24
N VAL A 336 -14.71 12.26 12.10
CA VAL A 336 -15.57 11.14 11.72
C VAL A 336 -15.22 10.61 10.36
N ILE A 337 -15.05 9.30 10.24
CA ILE A 337 -14.91 8.62 8.95
C ILE A 337 -15.97 7.52 8.86
N ALA A 338 -17.03 7.80 8.13
CA ALA A 338 -18.13 6.88 7.89
C ALA A 338 -18.09 6.34 6.45
N ASN A 339 -18.53 5.11 6.22
CA ASN A 339 -18.89 4.63 4.89
C ASN A 339 -20.33 4.15 4.82
N GLY A 340 -20.87 4.09 3.59
CA GLY A 340 -22.20 3.57 3.33
C GLY A 340 -22.39 3.11 1.90
N TYR A 341 -23.36 2.23 1.68
CA TYR A 341 -23.78 1.85 0.35
C TYR A 341 -24.44 3.02 -0.38
N TYR A 342 -23.99 3.28 -1.61
CA TYR A 342 -24.65 4.21 -2.53
C TYR A 342 -24.37 3.75 -3.96
N GLY A 343 -25.33 3.06 -4.57
CA GLY A 343 -25.16 2.49 -5.90
C GLY A 343 -26.43 1.85 -6.44
N GLU A 344 -26.28 1.09 -7.52
CA GLU A 344 -27.38 0.38 -8.18
C GLU A 344 -27.22 -1.15 -8.13
N GLY A 345 -26.09 -1.66 -7.62
CA GLY A 345 -25.77 -3.09 -7.59
C GLY A 345 -26.69 -3.97 -6.74
N LEU A 346 -27.57 -3.40 -5.92
CA LEU A 346 -28.52 -4.14 -5.06
C LEU A 346 -29.95 -3.81 -5.50
N LYS A 347 -30.53 -4.64 -6.40
CA LYS A 347 -31.77 -4.32 -7.13
C LYS A 347 -33.02 -5.14 -6.80
N GLU A 348 -33.21 -5.54 -5.54
CA GLU A 348 -34.51 -6.07 -5.10
C GLU A 348 -34.79 -5.67 -3.64
N ASP A 349 -35.81 -4.84 -3.42
CA ASP A 349 -36.34 -4.51 -2.08
C ASP A 349 -37.80 -4.95 -1.92
N LEU A 350 -38.25 -5.86 -2.79
CA LEU A 350 -39.59 -6.44 -2.78
C LEU A 350 -40.71 -5.38 -2.77
N GLY A 351 -40.46 -4.17 -3.29
CA GLY A 351 -41.45 -3.09 -3.33
C GLY A 351 -41.67 -2.38 -1.99
N THR A 352 -40.82 -2.61 -1.00
CA THR A 352 -40.94 -1.99 0.35
C THR A 352 -40.59 -0.51 0.39
N GLY A 353 -39.89 0.01 -0.63
CA GLY A 353 -39.39 1.39 -0.67
C GLY A 353 -38.14 1.63 0.18
N VAL A 354 -37.58 0.58 0.81
CA VAL A 354 -36.38 0.68 1.64
C VAL A 354 -35.18 1.18 0.84
N SER A 355 -35.02 0.76 -0.42
CA SER A 355 -33.89 1.22 -1.24
C SER A 355 -34.00 2.71 -1.59
N ALA A 356 -35.21 3.19 -1.87
CA ALA A 356 -35.46 4.61 -2.15
C ALA A 356 -35.20 5.47 -0.91
N ARG A 357 -35.66 5.02 0.27
CA ARG A 357 -35.39 5.67 1.55
C ARG A 357 -33.89 5.71 1.87
N GLU A 358 -33.21 4.56 1.80
CA GLU A 358 -31.76 4.45 2.05
C GLU A 358 -30.99 5.44 1.18
N LYS A 359 -31.31 5.49 -0.12
CA LYS A 359 -30.68 6.42 -1.06
C LYS A 359 -30.95 7.89 -0.70
N SER A 360 -32.21 8.26 -0.43
CA SER A 360 -32.58 9.62 -0.06
C SER A 360 -31.87 10.10 1.21
N LEU A 361 -31.80 9.25 2.24
CA LEU A 361 -31.13 9.59 3.49
C LEU A 361 -29.61 9.58 3.36
N MET A 362 -29.04 8.73 2.50
CA MET A 362 -27.60 8.79 2.17
C MET A 362 -27.24 10.11 1.46
N GLU A 363 -28.09 10.60 0.57
CA GLU A 363 -27.90 11.91 -0.08
C GLU A 363 -28.01 13.05 0.93
N GLU A 364 -28.93 12.96 1.90
CA GLU A 364 -29.08 13.93 2.97
C GLU A 364 -27.91 13.93 3.94
N LEU A 365 -27.46 12.75 4.37
CA LEU A 365 -26.24 12.59 5.16
C LEU A 365 -25.04 13.20 4.41
N ALA A 366 -24.90 12.93 3.12
CA ALA A 366 -23.81 13.50 2.31
C ALA A 366 -23.83 15.04 2.30
N ARG A 367 -25.01 15.69 2.34
CA ARG A 367 -25.11 17.16 2.44
C ARG A 367 -24.69 17.73 3.79
N ARG A 368 -24.72 16.91 4.85
CA ARG A 368 -24.36 17.29 6.22
C ARG A 368 -22.89 17.03 6.56
N MET A 369 -22.19 16.26 5.73
CA MET A 369 -20.79 15.90 5.92
C MET A 369 -19.88 16.90 5.20
N GLU A 370 -18.73 17.22 5.79
CA GLU A 370 -17.78 18.19 5.23
C GLU A 370 -17.06 17.66 3.99
N VAL A 371 -16.77 16.36 3.97
CA VAL A 371 -16.08 15.70 2.87
C VAL A 371 -16.86 14.48 2.43
N VAL A 372 -17.19 14.42 1.14
CA VAL A 372 -17.89 13.29 0.54
C VAL A 372 -17.00 12.64 -0.52
N ILE A 373 -16.64 11.39 -0.28
CA ILE A 373 -15.81 10.57 -1.16
C ILE A 373 -16.71 9.59 -1.89
N LYS A 374 -16.72 9.64 -3.23
CA LYS A 374 -17.51 8.73 -4.08
C LYS A 374 -16.57 7.71 -4.74
N LEU A 375 -16.88 6.42 -4.60
CA LEU A 375 -16.07 5.29 -5.10
C LEU A 375 -16.81 4.40 -6.10
#